data_AF-A0A9P6VYS7-F1
#
_entry.id   AF-A0A9P6VYS7-F1
#
_cell.length_a   1.000
_cell.length_b   1.000
_cell.length_c   1.000
_cell.angle_alpha   90.00
_cell.angle_beta   90.00
_cell.angle_gamma   90.00
#
_symmetry.space_group_name_H-M   'P 1'
#
loop_
_entity.id
_entity.type
_entity.pdbx_description
1 polymer ?
#
loop_
_entity_poly.entity_id
_entity_poly.type
_entity_poly.pdbx_seq_one_letter_code
_entity_poly.pdbx_strand_id
1 'polypeptide(L)'
;MMLQTQFIIITSILLLRSLVYAFDSNAQNNVAVYWGQNSQGSQESLATYCQSSDADIFLLSFADAFPSLSLNFANACSDTFADNSGLLHCTQIAADISTCQSLGKKVLLSLGGASGAYGFTDDSQAETFAQTLWDTFGEGTGVTDRPFDSSIVDGFDFDIENNNNVGYAALVTKLRTLFATGSKQYYISAAPQCPYPDASVGDLLANADVDFAFIQFYNNYCNVESSFNWDTWVNYAENVSPNSNIKLYLGLLGSATAAGSGYISDFSVLKSTIEKISSFANFGGVSLWDASQAFTNSIDGQAYIHAVKSLLDNNTPASSSTGVTTTLEPSTTTTAEDVPTETSSEVKTETSFVPTTTTSTFSDEQTTLITSSFVAPVTTTTSAVERVTTENKNVDDPTARTHSHDEYVATSDTITIVAAVSTSPAVVETISTIPTTVSVATSMLATTMATVVATTSTNAVAAATSTDSAAHTIAKTLNAQYEAGQYNGKDTCTDGELACSSDGLFAMCNFGSWVSMPCAAGTTCYAYDYDNTVLTQCNYIEQKAQFM
;
A
#
# COMPACT_ATOMS: atom_id res chain seq x y z
N MET A 1 -55.51 -53.96 -8.10
CA MET A 1 -54.13 -54.17 -7.63
C MET A 1 -53.27 -53.18 -8.39
N MET A 2 -52.98 -52.02 -7.79
CA MET A 2 -51.72 -51.76 -7.06
C MET A 2 -50.52 -51.93 -8.02
N LEU A 3 -49.74 -50.92 -8.40
CA LEU A 3 -49.19 -49.82 -7.59
C LEU A 3 -48.79 -48.66 -8.52
N GLN A 4 -49.15 -47.43 -8.14
CA GLN A 4 -48.49 -46.20 -8.60
C GLN A 4 -47.08 -46.16 -7.99
N THR A 5 -46.06 -45.91 -8.80
CA THR A 5 -44.73 -45.53 -8.31
C THR A 5 -44.42 -44.15 -8.87
N GLN A 6 -44.71 -43.12 -8.08
CA GLN A 6 -44.27 -41.75 -8.31
C GLN A 6 -42.74 -41.71 -8.19
N PHE A 7 -42.06 -41.35 -9.29
CA PHE A 7 -40.70 -40.84 -9.23
C PHE A 7 -40.79 -39.37 -8.80
N ILE A 8 -40.56 -39.11 -7.50
CA ILE A 8 -40.26 -37.76 -7.01
C ILE A 8 -38.76 -37.55 -7.27
N ILE A 9 -38.44 -36.76 -8.29
CA ILE A 9 -37.08 -36.22 -8.48
C ILE A 9 -36.93 -35.11 -7.44
N ILE A 10 -36.35 -35.44 -6.28
CA ILE A 10 -35.84 -34.43 -5.34
C ILE A 10 -34.46 -34.04 -5.85
N THR A 11 -34.39 -32.99 -6.67
CA THR A 11 -33.16 -32.24 -6.90
C THR A 11 -32.79 -31.52 -5.61
N SER A 12 -32.10 -32.22 -4.70
CA SER A 12 -31.33 -31.59 -3.64
C SER A 12 -30.13 -30.90 -4.26
N ILE A 13 -30.32 -29.65 -4.67
CA ILE A 13 -29.20 -28.72 -4.89
C ILE A 13 -28.60 -28.48 -3.50
N LEU A 14 -27.60 -29.28 -3.13
CA LEU A 14 -26.64 -28.91 -2.09
C LEU A 14 -25.91 -27.66 -2.60
N LEU A 15 -26.44 -26.48 -2.27
CA LEU A 15 -25.62 -25.29 -2.12
C LEU A 15 -24.66 -25.61 -0.98
N LEU A 16 -23.49 -26.19 -1.29
CA LEU A 16 -22.31 -25.93 -0.48
C LEU A 16 -22.08 -24.43 -0.60
N ARG A 17 -22.73 -23.65 0.27
CA ARG A 17 -22.25 -22.32 0.59
C ARG A 17 -20.90 -22.59 1.24
N SER A 18 -19.82 -22.41 0.50
CA SER A 18 -18.50 -22.24 1.08
C SER A 18 -18.69 -21.25 2.23
N LEU A 19 -18.41 -21.68 3.46
CA LEU A 19 -18.41 -20.80 4.62
C LEU A 19 -17.26 -19.81 4.35
N VAL A 20 -17.57 -18.70 3.69
CA VAL A 20 -16.66 -17.57 3.65
C VAL A 20 -16.70 -17.03 5.06
N TYR A 21 -15.63 -17.28 5.82
CA TYR A 21 -15.45 -16.64 7.11
C TYR A 21 -15.38 -15.13 6.83
N ALA A 22 -16.35 -14.40 7.38
CA ALA A 22 -16.31 -12.95 7.35
C ALA A 22 -15.05 -12.50 8.10
N PHE A 23 -14.45 -11.40 7.63
CA PHE A 23 -13.33 -10.76 8.30
C PHE A 23 -13.61 -10.52 9.79
N ASP A 24 -12.66 -10.88 10.66
CA ASP A 24 -12.64 -10.57 12.07
C ASP A 24 -11.32 -9.87 12.41
N SER A 25 -11.39 -8.58 12.78
CA SER A 25 -10.21 -7.78 13.12
C SER A 25 -9.45 -8.30 14.34
N ASN A 26 -10.04 -9.16 15.17
CA ASN A 26 -9.38 -9.76 16.32
C ASN A 26 -8.72 -11.10 15.99
N ALA A 27 -9.03 -11.68 14.83
CA ALA A 27 -8.43 -12.93 14.41
C ALA A 27 -6.96 -12.75 14.02
N GLN A 28 -6.19 -13.80 14.23
CA GLN A 28 -4.75 -13.84 13.98
C GLN A 28 -4.41 -14.51 12.64
N ASN A 29 -5.43 -14.91 11.87
CA ASN A 29 -5.31 -15.63 10.62
C ASN A 29 -5.81 -14.82 9.42
N ASN A 30 -5.89 -13.49 9.54
CA ASN A 30 -6.27 -12.65 8.40
C ASN A 30 -5.13 -12.59 7.38
N VAL A 31 -5.48 -12.57 6.11
CA VAL A 31 -4.55 -12.28 5.02
C VAL A 31 -4.97 -10.99 4.32
N ALA A 32 -4.07 -10.00 4.30
CA ALA A 32 -4.23 -8.76 3.55
C ALA A 32 -3.45 -8.83 2.24
N VAL A 33 -4.02 -8.35 1.14
CA VAL A 33 -3.34 -8.34 -0.17
C VAL A 33 -3.48 -7.00 -0.86
N TYR A 34 -2.37 -6.50 -1.40
CA TYR A 34 -2.38 -5.37 -2.31
C TYR A 34 -2.94 -5.82 -3.68
N TRP A 35 -3.75 -4.98 -4.31
CA TRP A 35 -4.31 -5.24 -5.64
C TRP A 35 -4.44 -3.93 -6.41
N GLY A 36 -4.03 -3.91 -7.67
CA GLY A 36 -4.20 -2.76 -8.56
C GLY A 36 -2.97 -2.52 -9.43
N GLN A 37 -1.76 -2.73 -8.91
CA GLN A 37 -0.52 -2.42 -9.64
C GLN A 37 -0.03 -3.52 -10.58
N ASN A 38 -0.65 -4.70 -10.56
CA ASN A 38 -0.34 -5.78 -11.49
C ASN A 38 1.15 -6.16 -11.50
N SER A 39 1.75 -6.39 -10.31
CA SER A 39 3.18 -6.71 -10.18
C SER A 39 3.63 -7.89 -11.04
N GLN A 40 2.75 -8.88 -11.25
CA GLN A 40 3.06 -10.07 -12.06
C GLN A 40 2.91 -9.82 -13.57
N GLY A 41 1.99 -8.95 -13.98
CA GLY A 41 1.63 -8.67 -15.38
C GLY A 41 0.29 -9.25 -15.86
N SER A 42 -0.29 -10.22 -15.13
CA SER A 42 -1.57 -10.89 -15.45
C SER A 42 -2.62 -10.76 -14.33
N GLN A 43 -2.69 -9.61 -13.67
CA GLN A 43 -3.71 -9.30 -12.66
C GLN A 43 -5.12 -9.44 -13.26
N GLU A 44 -5.98 -10.13 -12.52
CA GLU A 44 -7.41 -10.30 -12.81
C GLU A 44 -8.25 -9.22 -12.10
N SER A 45 -9.56 -9.25 -12.28
CA SER A 45 -10.45 -8.32 -11.58
C SER A 45 -10.39 -8.51 -10.07
N LEU A 46 -10.69 -7.45 -9.31
CA LEU A 46 -10.72 -7.49 -7.86
C LEU A 46 -11.68 -8.59 -7.35
N ALA A 47 -12.86 -8.72 -7.96
CA ALA A 47 -13.84 -9.73 -7.59
C ALA A 47 -13.36 -11.17 -7.83
N THR A 48 -12.45 -11.42 -8.78
CA THR A 48 -11.84 -12.75 -8.94
C THR A 48 -11.11 -13.15 -7.66
N TYR A 49 -10.28 -12.27 -7.12
CA TYR A 49 -9.51 -12.56 -5.90
C TYR A 49 -10.41 -12.61 -4.66
N CYS A 50 -11.44 -11.77 -4.57
CA CYS A 50 -12.40 -11.78 -3.46
C CYS A 50 -13.23 -13.07 -3.34
N GLN A 51 -13.39 -13.82 -4.43
CA GLN A 51 -14.05 -15.13 -4.40
C GLN A 51 -13.21 -16.19 -3.69
N SER A 52 -11.90 -15.98 -3.55
CA SER A 52 -11.06 -16.87 -2.77
C SER A 52 -11.30 -16.73 -1.26
N SER A 53 -11.17 -17.84 -0.55
CA SER A 53 -11.11 -17.88 0.91
C SER A 53 -9.74 -17.49 1.47
N ASP A 54 -8.73 -17.33 0.62
CA ASP A 54 -7.33 -17.18 1.04
C ASP A 54 -6.93 -15.73 1.40
N ALA A 55 -7.79 -14.75 1.13
CA ALA A 55 -7.59 -13.33 1.45
C ALA A 55 -8.83 -12.72 2.13
N ASP A 56 -8.62 -11.83 3.09
CA ASP A 56 -9.64 -11.23 3.95
C ASP A 56 -9.73 -9.70 3.79
N ILE A 57 -8.58 -9.04 3.56
CA ILE A 57 -8.46 -7.60 3.33
C ILE A 57 -7.82 -7.35 1.96
N PHE A 58 -8.39 -6.42 1.18
CA PHE A 58 -7.88 -5.99 -0.11
C PHE A 58 -7.51 -4.51 -0.05
N LEU A 59 -6.29 -4.18 -0.45
CA LEU A 59 -5.76 -2.81 -0.46
C LEU A 59 -5.68 -2.36 -1.92
N LEU A 60 -6.53 -1.41 -2.31
CA LEU A 60 -6.60 -0.91 -3.68
C LEU A 60 -5.42 0.02 -3.95
N SER A 61 -4.51 -0.40 -4.82
CA SER A 61 -3.22 0.22 -5.08
C SER A 61 -3.19 0.91 -6.44
N PHE A 62 -3.27 2.24 -6.55
CA PHE A 62 -3.25 3.24 -5.48
C PHE A 62 -4.03 4.52 -5.84
N ALA A 63 -4.32 5.33 -4.82
CA ALA A 63 -4.33 6.78 -4.96
C ALA A 63 -2.88 7.29 -4.94
N ASP A 64 -2.30 7.47 -6.13
CA ASP A 64 -0.85 7.63 -6.35
C ASP A 64 -0.38 9.09 -6.48
N ALA A 65 -1.30 10.05 -6.42
CA ALA A 65 -0.99 11.46 -6.24
C ALA A 65 -2.07 12.17 -5.41
N PHE A 66 -1.65 13.08 -4.53
CA PHE A 66 -2.52 13.91 -3.69
C PHE A 66 -1.72 15.10 -3.12
N PRO A 67 -2.35 16.25 -2.79
CA PRO A 67 -3.79 16.49 -2.61
C PRO A 67 -4.60 16.60 -3.91
N SER A 68 -3.94 16.88 -5.04
CA SER A 68 -4.56 16.76 -6.36
C SER A 68 -4.70 15.28 -6.70
N LEU A 69 -5.91 14.76 -6.48
CA LEU A 69 -6.18 13.33 -6.49
C LEU A 69 -5.93 12.69 -7.87
N SER A 70 -5.04 11.70 -7.90
CA SER A 70 -4.82 10.77 -9.01
C SER A 70 -5.00 9.34 -8.53
N LEU A 71 -5.48 8.48 -9.42
CA LEU A 71 -5.61 7.05 -9.19
C LEU A 71 -4.86 6.30 -10.29
N ASN A 72 -4.25 5.18 -9.92
CA ASN A 72 -3.64 4.27 -10.86
C ASN A 72 -3.89 2.83 -10.43
N PHE A 73 -4.58 2.05 -11.26
CA PHE A 73 -4.82 0.62 -11.05
C PHE A 73 -4.33 -0.21 -12.25
N ALA A 74 -3.18 0.21 -12.81
CA ALA A 74 -2.56 -0.40 -13.98
C ALA A 74 -3.57 -0.65 -15.12
N ASN A 75 -3.76 -1.91 -15.51
CA ASN A 75 -4.65 -2.32 -16.58
C ASN A 75 -6.12 -2.47 -16.15
N ALA A 76 -6.45 -2.31 -14.87
CA ALA A 76 -7.79 -2.60 -14.34
C ALA A 76 -8.79 -1.45 -14.48
N CYS A 77 -8.31 -0.24 -14.80
CA CYS A 77 -9.17 0.91 -15.05
C CYS A 77 -8.45 1.93 -15.95
N SER A 78 -9.13 2.36 -17.01
CA SER A 78 -8.61 3.35 -17.97
C SER A 78 -9.57 4.50 -18.26
N ASP A 79 -10.86 4.33 -17.93
CA ASP A 79 -11.87 5.34 -18.17
C ASP A 79 -11.68 6.50 -17.19
N THR A 80 -12.01 7.71 -17.62
CA THR A 80 -11.93 8.94 -16.82
C THR A 80 -13.23 9.73 -16.87
N PHE A 81 -13.42 10.62 -15.90
CA PHE A 81 -14.54 11.56 -15.93
C PHE A 81 -14.45 12.50 -17.16
N ALA A 82 -15.63 12.83 -17.70
CA ALA A 82 -15.76 13.61 -18.94
C ALA A 82 -15.40 15.11 -18.78
N ASP A 83 -15.20 15.57 -17.55
CA ASP A 83 -14.83 16.95 -17.22
C ASP A 83 -13.37 17.29 -17.59
N ASN A 84 -12.61 16.32 -18.09
CA ASN A 84 -11.17 16.40 -18.39
C ASN A 84 -10.30 16.63 -17.14
N SER A 85 -10.79 16.26 -15.95
CA SER A 85 -9.96 16.22 -14.73
C SER A 85 -8.82 15.21 -14.83
N GLY A 86 -8.98 14.18 -15.67
CA GLY A 86 -8.08 13.04 -15.74
C GLY A 86 -8.27 12.05 -14.58
N LEU A 87 -9.20 12.32 -13.66
CA LEU A 87 -9.54 11.42 -12.58
C LEU A 87 -10.21 10.16 -13.15
N LEU A 88 -9.73 8.99 -12.73
CA LEU A 88 -10.27 7.71 -13.17
C LEU A 88 -11.74 7.53 -12.75
N HIS A 89 -12.53 6.91 -13.62
CA HIS A 89 -13.90 6.48 -13.37
C HIS A 89 -13.98 4.95 -13.56
N CYS A 90 -13.93 4.21 -12.46
CA CYS A 90 -13.69 2.77 -12.46
C CYS A 90 -14.93 1.96 -12.10
N THR A 91 -15.90 1.93 -13.02
CA THR A 91 -17.20 1.25 -12.82
C THR A 91 -17.07 -0.24 -12.48
N GLN A 92 -16.12 -0.96 -13.09
CA GLN A 92 -15.87 -2.37 -12.75
C GLN A 92 -15.28 -2.53 -11.34
N ILE A 93 -14.35 -1.68 -10.94
CA ILE A 93 -13.78 -1.70 -9.58
C ILE A 93 -14.88 -1.38 -8.56
N ALA A 94 -15.78 -0.44 -8.87
CA ALA A 94 -16.96 -0.15 -8.04
C ALA A 94 -17.80 -1.41 -7.80
N ALA A 95 -18.21 -2.10 -8.88
CA ALA A 95 -18.98 -3.33 -8.77
C ALA A 95 -18.26 -4.44 -7.98
N ASP A 96 -16.94 -4.53 -8.16
CA ASP A 96 -16.11 -5.53 -7.49
C ASP A 96 -15.95 -5.22 -6.00
N ILE A 97 -15.80 -3.95 -5.58
CA ILE A 97 -15.80 -3.53 -4.16
C ILE A 97 -17.07 -4.04 -3.47
N SER A 98 -18.23 -3.77 -4.07
CA SER A 98 -19.53 -4.21 -3.54
C SER A 98 -19.61 -5.75 -3.45
N THR A 99 -19.05 -6.45 -4.43
CA THR A 99 -18.98 -7.92 -4.45
C THR A 99 -18.12 -8.44 -3.30
N CYS A 100 -16.91 -7.91 -3.13
CA CYS A 100 -16.00 -8.27 -2.04
C CYS A 100 -16.64 -8.06 -0.66
N GLN A 101 -17.27 -6.91 -0.45
CA GLN A 101 -17.96 -6.59 0.80
C GLN A 101 -19.14 -7.54 1.07
N SER A 102 -19.88 -7.94 0.03
CA SER A 102 -20.96 -8.94 0.15
C SER A 102 -20.44 -10.33 0.54
N LEU A 103 -19.17 -10.62 0.24
CA LEU A 103 -18.45 -11.82 0.64
C LEU A 103 -17.77 -11.67 2.01
N GLY A 104 -18.00 -10.57 2.72
CA GLY A 104 -17.44 -10.33 4.06
C GLY A 104 -15.97 -9.90 4.07
N LYS A 105 -15.41 -9.54 2.90
CA LYS A 105 -14.05 -9.00 2.78
C LYS A 105 -14.04 -7.51 3.11
N LYS A 106 -12.87 -6.99 3.50
CA LYS A 106 -12.64 -5.54 3.65
C LYS A 106 -11.88 -5.00 2.46
N VAL A 107 -12.28 -3.85 1.95
CA VAL A 107 -11.61 -3.19 0.82
C VAL A 107 -11.23 -1.78 1.22
N LEU A 108 -9.93 -1.52 1.40
CA LEU A 108 -9.39 -0.20 1.74
C LEU A 108 -8.78 0.42 0.49
N LEU A 109 -8.84 1.76 0.35
CA LEU A 109 -8.06 2.47 -0.66
C LEU A 109 -6.67 2.77 -0.10
N SER A 110 -5.63 2.33 -0.80
CA SER A 110 -4.25 2.62 -0.42
C SER A 110 -3.78 3.92 -1.04
N LEU A 111 -3.26 4.82 -0.20
CA LEU A 111 -2.66 6.08 -0.59
C LEU A 111 -1.15 5.91 -0.67
N GLY A 112 -0.55 6.44 -1.73
CA GLY A 112 0.90 6.52 -1.88
C GLY A 112 1.44 5.58 -2.94
N GLY A 113 2.30 4.64 -2.52
CA GLY A 113 3.09 3.77 -3.38
C GLY A 113 4.34 4.44 -3.95
N ALA A 114 5.09 3.72 -4.76
CA ALA A 114 6.42 4.14 -5.24
C ALA A 114 6.48 5.39 -6.15
N SER A 115 5.35 6.00 -6.54
CA SER A 115 5.35 7.19 -7.41
C SER A 115 6.03 8.40 -6.75
N GLY A 116 5.90 8.53 -5.43
CA GLY A 116 6.38 9.65 -4.63
C GLY A 116 5.70 11.01 -4.90
N ALA A 117 4.74 11.08 -5.82
CA ALA A 117 4.10 12.32 -6.28
C ALA A 117 2.96 12.80 -5.37
N TYR A 118 3.19 12.77 -4.06
CA TYR A 118 2.16 13.05 -3.06
C TYR A 118 2.75 13.59 -1.75
N GLY A 119 1.88 14.17 -0.92
CA GLY A 119 2.21 14.63 0.41
C GLY A 119 1.48 15.91 0.77
N PHE A 120 1.80 16.49 1.93
CA PHE A 120 1.16 17.68 2.43
C PHE A 120 2.19 18.74 2.82
N THR A 121 1.81 20.01 2.70
CA THR A 121 2.62 21.14 3.19
C THR A 121 2.51 21.32 4.70
N ASP A 122 1.35 20.98 5.26
CA ASP A 122 0.99 21.14 6.66
C ASP A 122 -0.24 20.30 7.02
N ASP A 123 -0.54 20.25 8.32
CA ASP A 123 -1.69 19.52 8.87
C ASP A 123 -3.04 20.05 8.37
N SER A 124 -3.19 21.36 8.14
CA SER A 124 -4.46 21.94 7.68
C SER A 124 -4.81 21.49 6.26
N GLN A 125 -3.80 21.37 5.39
CA GLN A 125 -3.98 20.80 4.06
C GLN A 125 -4.38 19.32 4.15
N ALA A 126 -3.75 18.56 5.05
CA ALA A 126 -4.04 17.15 5.26
C ALA A 126 -5.44 16.90 5.85
N GLU A 127 -5.88 17.73 6.80
CA GLU A 127 -7.24 17.72 7.34
C GLU A 127 -8.29 18.06 6.27
N THR A 128 -7.98 19.02 5.39
CA THR A 128 -8.85 19.33 4.24
C THR A 128 -8.93 18.13 3.31
N PHE A 129 -7.81 17.46 3.05
CA PHE A 129 -7.79 16.28 2.21
C PHE A 129 -8.50 15.07 2.83
N ALA A 130 -8.54 14.93 4.16
CA ALA A 130 -9.38 13.94 4.84
C ALA A 130 -10.87 14.10 4.47
N GLN A 131 -11.36 15.34 4.38
CA GLN A 131 -12.71 15.62 3.91
C GLN A 131 -12.88 15.22 2.44
N THR A 132 -11.92 15.53 1.58
CA THR A 132 -11.90 15.09 0.17
C THR A 132 -12.01 13.57 0.07
N LEU A 133 -11.19 12.81 0.81
CA LEU A 133 -11.25 11.35 0.80
C LEU A 133 -12.62 10.84 1.25
N TRP A 134 -13.18 11.43 2.30
CA TRP A 134 -14.48 11.04 2.84
C TRP A 134 -15.63 11.31 1.85
N ASP A 135 -15.62 12.47 1.19
CA ASP A 135 -16.63 12.83 0.20
C ASP A 135 -16.48 12.05 -1.11
N THR A 136 -15.26 11.69 -1.50
CA THR A 136 -14.99 11.00 -2.78
C THR A 136 -15.12 9.49 -2.68
N PHE A 137 -14.67 8.87 -1.59
CA PHE A 137 -14.58 7.41 -1.44
C PHE A 137 -15.35 6.86 -0.23
N GLY A 138 -15.67 7.71 0.75
CA GLY A 138 -16.44 7.39 1.94
C GLY A 138 -17.94 7.67 1.79
N GLU A 139 -18.63 7.87 2.92
CA GLU A 139 -20.07 8.23 2.98
C GLU A 139 -20.32 9.74 2.95
N GLY A 140 -19.30 10.56 2.69
CA GLY A 140 -19.47 12.00 2.53
C GLY A 140 -20.26 12.37 1.28
N THR A 141 -20.84 13.58 1.27
CA THR A 141 -21.77 14.05 0.22
C THR A 141 -21.27 15.31 -0.50
N GLY A 142 -19.98 15.61 -0.42
CA GLY A 142 -19.39 16.86 -0.94
C GLY A 142 -19.05 16.89 -2.43
N VAL A 143 -19.09 15.76 -3.15
CA VAL A 143 -18.68 15.68 -4.56
C VAL A 143 -19.65 14.84 -5.41
N THR A 144 -19.68 15.10 -6.72
CA THR A 144 -20.42 14.29 -7.70
C THR A 144 -19.55 13.21 -8.34
N ASP A 145 -18.28 13.53 -8.57
CA ASP A 145 -17.38 12.71 -9.36
C ASP A 145 -16.67 11.74 -8.41
N ARG A 146 -17.27 10.55 -8.30
CA ARG A 146 -16.81 9.49 -7.41
C ARG A 146 -16.24 8.33 -8.24
N PRO A 147 -14.91 8.08 -8.21
CA PRO A 147 -14.27 7.07 -9.04
C PRO A 147 -14.88 5.68 -8.93
N PHE A 148 -15.47 5.35 -7.79
CA PHE A 148 -16.13 4.07 -7.53
C PHE A 148 -17.66 4.19 -7.46
N ASP A 149 -18.25 5.17 -8.15
CA ASP A 149 -19.68 5.44 -8.15
C ASP A 149 -20.25 5.51 -6.72
N SER A 150 -21.29 4.71 -6.45
CA SER A 150 -21.92 4.57 -5.14
C SER A 150 -21.19 3.63 -4.19
N SER A 151 -20.12 2.97 -4.63
CA SER A 151 -19.36 2.07 -3.75
C SER A 151 -18.55 2.87 -2.75
N ILE A 152 -18.50 2.35 -1.52
CA ILE A 152 -17.89 3.01 -0.37
C ILE A 152 -16.83 2.07 0.18
N VAL A 153 -15.57 2.51 0.19
CA VAL A 153 -14.46 1.72 0.76
C VAL A 153 -14.67 1.48 2.25
N ASP A 154 -14.02 0.47 2.80
CA ASP A 154 -14.04 0.15 4.23
C ASP A 154 -12.98 0.92 5.02
N GLY A 155 -12.21 1.79 4.37
CA GLY A 155 -11.16 2.53 5.03
C GLY A 155 -10.04 2.98 4.09
N PHE A 156 -8.93 3.40 4.68
CA PHE A 156 -7.77 3.90 3.95
C PHE A 156 -6.48 3.27 4.50
N ASP A 157 -5.60 2.88 3.58
CA ASP A 157 -4.24 2.43 3.87
C ASP A 157 -3.24 3.54 3.52
N PHE A 158 -2.22 3.70 4.36
CA PHE A 158 -1.14 4.67 4.20
C PHE A 158 0.16 3.95 3.85
N ASP A 159 0.39 3.75 2.56
CA ASP A 159 1.61 3.18 1.98
C ASP A 159 2.50 4.31 1.45
N ILE A 160 3.02 5.10 2.39
CA ILE A 160 3.78 6.32 2.10
C ILE A 160 5.27 5.95 2.00
N GLU A 161 5.88 6.19 0.86
CA GLU A 161 7.24 5.69 0.57
C GLU A 161 8.27 6.80 0.29
N ASN A 162 7.87 8.08 0.39
CA ASN A 162 8.71 9.22 0.00
C ASN A 162 9.46 9.90 1.15
N ASN A 163 9.46 9.31 2.35
CA ASN A 163 10.13 9.81 3.57
C ASN A 163 9.66 11.20 4.03
N ASN A 164 8.51 11.66 3.55
CA ASN A 164 7.83 12.82 4.08
C ASN A 164 6.67 12.33 4.96
N ASN A 165 6.66 12.76 6.22
CA ASN A 165 5.67 12.36 7.21
C ASN A 165 4.63 13.45 7.55
N VAL A 166 4.70 14.61 6.89
CA VAL A 166 3.86 15.77 7.22
C VAL A 166 2.39 15.47 6.98
N GLY A 167 1.54 15.77 7.98
CA GLY A 167 0.08 15.81 7.83
C GLY A 167 -0.67 14.50 8.02
N TYR A 168 -0.01 13.33 7.90
CA TYR A 168 -0.73 12.05 7.92
C TYR A 168 -1.43 11.75 9.26
N ALA A 169 -0.82 12.10 10.39
CA ALA A 169 -1.45 11.94 11.70
C ALA A 169 -2.70 12.83 11.86
N ALA A 170 -2.62 14.09 11.39
CA ALA A 170 -3.75 15.03 11.40
C ALA A 170 -4.87 14.57 10.48
N LEU A 171 -4.52 14.09 9.27
CA LEU A 171 -5.45 13.50 8.32
C LEU A 171 -6.20 12.32 8.93
N VAL A 172 -5.51 11.36 9.56
CA VAL A 172 -6.16 10.20 10.20
C VAL A 172 -7.04 10.63 11.36
N THR A 173 -6.59 11.57 12.19
CA THR A 173 -7.42 12.13 13.29
C THR A 173 -8.71 12.74 12.75
N LYS A 174 -8.64 13.45 11.63
CA LYS A 174 -9.80 14.03 10.96
C LYS A 174 -10.69 12.95 10.35
N LEU A 175 -10.14 11.94 9.68
CA LEU A 175 -10.89 10.80 9.15
C LEU A 175 -11.66 10.06 10.25
N ARG A 176 -11.05 9.78 11.41
CA ARG A 176 -11.72 9.15 12.55
C ARG A 176 -12.95 9.95 13.02
N THR A 177 -12.86 11.29 13.01
CA THR A 177 -14.01 12.16 13.30
C THR A 177 -15.11 12.02 12.25
N LEU A 178 -14.76 11.91 10.97
CA LEU A 178 -15.70 11.75 9.87
C LEU A 178 -16.35 10.37 9.88
N PHE A 179 -15.60 9.31 10.19
CA PHE A 179 -16.10 7.94 10.30
C PHE A 179 -17.20 7.79 11.33
N ALA A 180 -17.19 8.58 12.41
CA ALA A 180 -18.26 8.60 13.40
C ALA A 180 -19.62 9.05 12.83
N THR A 181 -19.65 9.65 11.64
CA THR A 181 -20.88 10.03 10.92
C THR A 181 -21.35 8.97 9.94
N GLY A 182 -20.52 7.96 9.64
CA GLY A 182 -20.84 6.89 8.70
C GLY A 182 -21.71 5.79 9.30
N SER A 183 -22.21 4.91 8.43
CA SER A 183 -23.15 3.84 8.77
C SER A 183 -22.50 2.51 9.15
N LYS A 184 -21.19 2.36 8.91
CA LYS A 184 -20.41 1.15 9.17
C LYS A 184 -19.09 1.46 9.89
N GLN A 185 -18.41 0.41 10.34
CA GLN A 185 -17.05 0.52 10.82
C GLN A 185 -16.10 0.78 9.65
N TYR A 186 -15.17 1.72 9.86
CA TYR A 186 -14.08 2.04 8.94
C TYR A 186 -12.74 1.74 9.59
N TYR A 187 -11.78 1.37 8.75
CA TYR A 187 -10.44 0.99 9.16
C TYR A 187 -9.37 1.95 8.65
N ILE A 188 -8.31 2.09 9.43
CA ILE A 188 -7.09 2.79 9.04
C ILE A 188 -5.95 1.80 9.14
N SER A 189 -5.13 1.73 8.10
CA SER A 189 -3.90 0.96 8.13
C SER A 189 -2.70 1.77 7.65
N ALA A 190 -1.50 1.34 7.99
CA ALA A 190 -0.27 1.90 7.45
C ALA A 190 0.69 0.78 7.05
N ALA A 191 1.54 1.04 6.06
CA ALA A 191 2.47 0.07 5.50
C ALA A 191 3.94 0.47 5.72
N PRO A 192 4.43 0.56 6.97
CA PRO A 192 5.82 0.90 7.21
C PRO A 192 6.77 -0.16 6.63
N GLN A 193 7.97 0.24 6.24
CA GLN A 193 9.07 -0.72 6.09
C GLN A 193 9.51 -1.26 7.46
N CYS A 194 10.22 -2.39 7.50
CA CYS A 194 10.64 -2.95 8.79
C CYS A 194 11.62 -2.09 9.62
N PRO A 195 12.47 -1.18 9.08
CA PRO A 195 13.27 -0.30 9.91
C PRO A 195 12.39 0.57 10.82
N TYR A 196 12.74 0.66 12.10
CA TYR A 196 11.97 1.40 13.09
C TYR A 196 12.81 2.53 13.72
N PRO A 197 12.29 3.77 13.82
CA PRO A 197 11.00 4.21 13.29
C PRO A 197 11.01 4.30 11.77
N ASP A 198 9.86 4.06 11.15
CA ASP A 198 9.69 4.25 9.70
C ASP A 198 9.73 5.76 9.36
N ALA A 199 10.44 6.13 8.30
CA ALA A 199 10.69 7.52 7.94
C ALA A 199 9.45 8.25 7.38
N SER A 200 8.49 7.53 6.82
CA SER A 200 7.30 8.09 6.18
C SER A 200 6.08 8.04 7.10
N VAL A 201 5.80 6.88 7.69
CA VAL A 201 4.59 6.65 8.51
C VAL A 201 4.89 6.50 10.00
N GLY A 202 6.14 6.67 10.45
CA GLY A 202 6.49 6.59 11.87
C GLY A 202 5.75 7.63 12.74
N ASP A 203 5.60 8.86 12.24
CA ASP A 203 4.83 9.90 12.93
C ASP A 203 3.34 9.54 13.00
N LEU A 204 2.75 9.11 11.87
CA LEU A 204 1.38 8.62 11.80
C LEU A 204 1.12 7.51 12.83
N LEU A 205 2.00 6.51 12.87
CA LEU A 205 1.90 5.37 13.78
C LEU A 205 2.05 5.77 15.25
N ALA A 206 2.82 6.80 15.57
CA ALA A 206 3.01 7.27 16.94
C ALA A 206 1.88 8.20 17.42
N ASN A 207 1.20 8.90 16.51
CA ASN A 207 0.32 10.02 16.87
C ASN A 207 -1.15 9.85 16.44
N ALA A 208 -1.51 8.79 15.73
CA ALA A 208 -2.89 8.54 15.31
C ALA A 208 -3.42 7.14 15.66
N ASP A 209 -4.75 7.03 15.70
CA ASP A 209 -5.46 5.77 15.91
C ASP A 209 -5.46 4.94 14.61
N VAL A 210 -4.59 3.93 14.54
CA VAL A 210 -4.38 3.01 13.40
C VAL A 210 -4.85 1.60 13.80
N ASP A 211 -5.63 0.93 12.95
CA ASP A 211 -6.13 -0.43 13.19
C ASP A 211 -5.08 -1.48 12.82
N PHE A 212 -4.41 -1.32 11.67
CA PHE A 212 -3.51 -2.32 11.12
C PHE A 212 -2.14 -1.73 10.71
N ALA A 213 -1.06 -2.44 11.00
CA ALA A 213 0.28 -2.13 10.48
C ALA A 213 0.76 -3.28 9.59
N PHE A 214 0.82 -3.04 8.27
CA PHE A 214 1.31 -3.98 7.26
C PHE A 214 2.82 -3.82 7.08
N ILE A 215 3.59 -4.31 8.05
CA ILE A 215 5.04 -4.04 8.12
C ILE A 215 5.78 -4.83 7.05
N GLN A 216 6.48 -4.14 6.15
CA GLN A 216 7.17 -4.75 5.01
C GLN A 216 8.50 -5.38 5.45
N PHE A 217 8.49 -6.70 5.71
CA PHE A 217 9.67 -7.46 6.11
C PHE A 217 10.46 -8.01 4.91
N TYR A 218 10.71 -7.15 3.93
CA TYR A 218 11.46 -7.42 2.71
C TYR A 218 12.22 -6.16 2.26
N ASN A 219 13.11 -6.28 1.27
CA ASN A 219 13.99 -5.19 0.77
C ASN A 219 14.84 -4.47 1.83
N ASN A 220 14.98 -5.02 3.03
CA ASN A 220 15.61 -4.36 4.17
C ASN A 220 16.43 -5.34 5.02
N TYR A 221 17.35 -4.80 5.82
CA TYR A 221 18.22 -5.58 6.72
C TYR A 221 17.43 -6.40 7.75
N CYS A 222 16.22 -5.95 8.08
CA CYS A 222 15.33 -6.53 9.08
C CYS A 222 14.31 -7.52 8.52
N ASN A 223 14.49 -8.00 7.27
CA ASN A 223 13.67 -9.09 6.73
C ASN A 223 13.75 -10.37 7.60
N VAL A 224 12.79 -11.28 7.41
CA VAL A 224 12.60 -12.48 8.25
C VAL A 224 13.85 -13.36 8.33
N GLU A 225 14.59 -13.51 7.23
CA GLU A 225 15.77 -14.39 7.15
C GLU A 225 17.07 -13.69 7.57
N SER A 226 16.97 -12.47 8.13
CA SER A 226 18.08 -11.62 8.56
C SER A 226 17.85 -11.13 10.00
N SER A 227 18.08 -9.84 10.28
CA SER A 227 17.88 -9.22 11.59
C SER A 227 16.40 -8.90 11.85
N PHE A 228 15.55 -9.94 11.81
CA PHE A 228 14.10 -9.83 11.99
C PHE A 228 13.73 -9.13 13.31
N ASN A 229 13.17 -7.92 13.20
CA ASN A 229 12.96 -7.01 14.34
C ASN A 229 11.49 -6.94 14.80
N TRP A 230 10.73 -8.02 14.67
CA TRP A 230 9.33 -8.07 15.11
C TRP A 230 9.12 -7.63 16.57
N ASP A 231 10.03 -8.00 17.47
CA ASP A 231 9.95 -7.62 18.88
C ASP A 231 9.98 -6.09 19.08
N THR A 232 10.65 -5.35 18.21
CA THR A 232 10.62 -3.87 18.20
C THR A 232 9.23 -3.35 17.86
N TRP A 233 8.58 -3.97 16.87
CA TRP A 233 7.23 -3.61 16.44
C TRP A 233 6.17 -4.00 17.48
N VAL A 234 6.36 -5.12 18.20
CA VAL A 234 5.54 -5.46 19.38
C VAL A 234 5.69 -4.41 20.46
N ASN A 235 6.92 -4.01 20.78
CA ASN A 235 7.16 -2.96 21.78
C ASN A 235 6.49 -1.62 21.37
N TYR A 236 6.49 -1.28 20.08
CA TYR A 236 5.71 -0.16 19.56
C TYR A 236 4.21 -0.34 19.82
N ALA A 237 3.62 -1.48 19.47
CA ALA A 237 2.20 -1.73 19.64
C ALA A 237 1.75 -1.65 21.11
N GLU A 238 2.59 -2.15 22.03
CA GLU A 238 2.27 -2.18 23.46
C GLU A 238 2.50 -0.84 24.17
N ASN A 239 3.48 -0.05 23.73
CA ASN A 239 3.99 1.09 24.52
C ASN A 239 3.94 2.45 23.81
N VAL A 240 3.72 2.49 22.50
CA VAL A 240 3.79 3.72 21.70
C VAL A 240 2.49 3.98 20.94
N SER A 241 1.89 2.95 20.33
CA SER A 241 0.69 3.13 19.52
C SER A 241 -0.46 3.75 20.33
N PRO A 242 -1.12 4.82 19.84
CA PRO A 242 -2.33 5.36 20.47
C PRO A 242 -3.46 4.33 20.55
N ASN A 243 -3.50 3.37 19.62
CA ASN A 243 -4.38 2.22 19.66
C ASN A 243 -3.63 0.99 20.18
N SER A 244 -3.77 0.68 21.47
CA SER A 244 -3.15 -0.50 22.07
C SER A 244 -3.65 -1.83 21.49
N ASN A 245 -4.77 -1.83 20.75
CA ASN A 245 -5.32 -3.00 20.06
C ASN A 245 -4.87 -3.11 18.60
N ILE A 246 -3.95 -2.25 18.13
CA ILE A 246 -3.42 -2.30 16.77
C ILE A 246 -2.97 -3.72 16.43
N LYS A 247 -3.28 -4.15 15.20
CA LYS A 247 -2.87 -5.45 14.67
C LYS A 247 -1.68 -5.30 13.73
N LEU A 248 -0.60 -5.98 14.07
CA LEU A 248 0.62 -6.08 13.30
C LEU A 248 0.52 -7.25 12.33
N TYR A 249 0.86 -7.01 11.08
CA TYR A 249 0.89 -8.01 10.03
C TYR A 249 2.32 -8.21 9.54
N LEU A 250 2.68 -9.47 9.31
CA LEU A 250 3.94 -9.84 8.69
C LEU A 250 3.82 -9.59 7.17
N GLY A 251 4.38 -8.50 6.67
CA GLY A 251 4.38 -8.17 5.24
C GLY A 251 5.43 -8.96 4.47
N LEU A 252 4.99 -9.69 3.45
CA LEU A 252 5.81 -10.59 2.65
C LEU A 252 5.60 -10.34 1.14
N LEU A 253 6.55 -10.83 0.35
CA LEU A 253 6.42 -10.88 -1.10
C LEU A 253 5.61 -12.12 -1.52
N GLY A 254 4.71 -11.94 -2.48
CA GLY A 254 3.90 -13.02 -3.04
C GLY A 254 4.67 -13.96 -3.98
N SER A 255 5.82 -13.52 -4.50
CA SER A 255 6.68 -14.31 -5.38
C SER A 255 8.13 -13.79 -5.36
N ALA A 256 9.05 -14.56 -5.96
CA ALA A 256 10.45 -14.18 -6.12
C ALA A 256 10.65 -12.94 -7.02
N THR A 257 9.69 -12.60 -7.88
CA THR A 257 9.78 -11.48 -8.82
C THR A 257 9.01 -10.25 -8.35
N ALA A 258 8.35 -10.32 -7.19
CA ALA A 258 7.53 -9.23 -6.68
C ALA A 258 8.35 -8.02 -6.18
N ALA A 259 9.60 -8.24 -5.75
CA ALA A 259 10.56 -7.18 -5.42
C ALA A 259 12.01 -7.69 -5.47
N GLY A 260 12.97 -6.86 -5.04
CA GLY A 260 14.40 -7.15 -5.16
C GLY A 260 14.92 -8.23 -4.20
N SER A 261 14.40 -8.31 -2.97
CA SER A 261 14.86 -9.30 -1.97
C SER A 261 13.84 -9.53 -0.86
N GLY A 262 13.95 -10.68 -0.17
CA GLY A 262 13.11 -11.02 1.00
C GLY A 262 11.91 -11.93 0.69
N TYR A 263 11.84 -12.52 -0.51
CA TYR A 263 10.86 -13.57 -0.80
C TYR A 263 11.26 -14.89 -0.13
N ILE A 264 10.32 -15.51 0.57
CA ILE A 264 10.54 -16.73 1.35
C ILE A 264 9.80 -17.88 0.67
N SER A 265 10.53 -18.75 -0.02
CA SER A 265 9.95 -19.96 -0.64
C SER A 265 9.90 -21.16 0.31
N ASP A 266 10.67 -21.14 1.39
CA ASP A 266 10.70 -22.21 2.38
C ASP A 266 9.55 -22.04 3.39
N PHE A 267 8.49 -22.82 3.21
CA PHE A 267 7.34 -22.81 4.11
C PHE A 267 7.67 -23.27 5.54
N SER A 268 8.79 -23.95 5.78
CA SER A 268 9.23 -24.29 7.13
C SER A 268 9.71 -23.04 7.90
N VAL A 269 10.38 -22.11 7.20
CA VAL A 269 10.75 -20.80 7.74
C VAL A 269 9.49 -20.01 8.08
N LEU A 270 8.55 -19.88 7.13
CA LEU A 270 7.28 -19.18 7.38
C LEU A 270 6.50 -19.78 8.55
N LYS A 271 6.38 -21.10 8.61
CA LYS A 271 5.70 -21.79 9.70
C LYS A 271 6.31 -21.44 11.06
N SER A 272 7.63 -21.58 11.20
CA SER A 272 8.31 -21.31 12.47
C SER A 272 8.23 -19.84 12.87
N THR A 273 8.28 -18.92 11.91
CA THR A 273 8.10 -17.48 12.14
C THR A 273 6.68 -17.17 12.61
N ILE A 274 5.67 -17.69 11.91
CA ILE A 274 4.25 -17.50 12.25
C ILE A 274 3.94 -18.07 13.64
N GLU A 275 4.41 -19.28 13.96
CA GLU A 275 4.27 -19.89 15.30
C GLU A 275 4.91 -19.02 16.40
N LYS A 276 6.05 -18.38 16.11
CA LYS A 276 6.71 -17.47 17.05
C LYS A 276 5.92 -16.18 17.26
N ILE A 277 5.50 -15.51 16.19
CA ILE A 277 4.91 -14.17 16.31
C ILE A 277 3.43 -14.20 16.69
N SER A 278 2.73 -15.30 16.46
CA SER A 278 1.31 -15.43 16.85
C SER A 278 1.09 -15.48 18.36
N SER A 279 2.13 -15.71 19.16
CA SER A 279 2.00 -15.65 20.63
C SER A 279 1.72 -14.23 21.14
N PHE A 280 1.96 -13.19 20.33
CA PHE A 280 1.67 -11.81 20.69
C PHE A 280 0.21 -11.45 20.35
N ALA A 281 -0.50 -10.81 21.29
CA ALA A 281 -1.91 -10.44 21.12
C ALA A 281 -2.14 -9.44 19.97
N ASN A 282 -1.11 -8.66 19.64
CA ASN A 282 -1.14 -7.71 18.53
C ASN A 282 -0.90 -8.38 17.17
N PHE A 283 -0.57 -9.66 17.06
CA PHE A 283 -0.48 -10.31 15.75
C PHE A 283 -1.86 -10.41 15.08
N GLY A 284 -1.96 -9.92 13.83
CA GLY A 284 -3.20 -9.94 13.03
C GLY A 284 -3.17 -10.92 11.84
N GLY A 285 -1.97 -11.30 11.39
CA GLY A 285 -1.80 -12.21 10.26
C GLY A 285 -0.68 -11.77 9.31
N VAL A 286 -0.88 -11.98 8.02
CA VAL A 286 0.12 -11.72 6.96
C VAL A 286 -0.42 -10.74 5.94
N SER A 287 0.42 -9.81 5.46
CA SER A 287 0.12 -9.00 4.28
C SER A 287 1.02 -9.40 3.10
N LEU A 288 0.50 -9.30 1.88
CA LEU A 288 1.21 -9.76 0.67
C LEU A 288 1.23 -8.70 -0.43
N TRP A 289 2.44 -8.44 -0.94
CA TRP A 289 2.69 -7.69 -2.17
C TRP A 289 2.93 -8.66 -3.35
N ASP A 290 2.07 -8.77 -4.36
CA ASP A 290 0.67 -8.34 -4.43
C ASP A 290 -0.23 -9.55 -4.80
N ALA A 291 -1.54 -9.33 -4.99
CA ALA A 291 -2.48 -10.40 -5.36
C ALA A 291 -2.08 -11.10 -6.68
N SER A 292 -1.67 -10.36 -7.70
CA SER A 292 -1.29 -10.94 -8.99
C SER A 292 -0.11 -11.91 -8.86
N GLN A 293 0.82 -11.60 -7.96
CA GLN A 293 1.97 -12.45 -7.63
C GLN A 293 1.56 -13.63 -6.76
N ALA A 294 0.92 -13.37 -5.63
CA ALA A 294 0.67 -14.38 -4.59
C ALA A 294 -0.34 -15.46 -5.00
N PHE A 295 -1.31 -15.12 -5.85
CA PHE A 295 -2.27 -16.08 -6.39
C PHE A 295 -1.71 -16.91 -7.55
N THR A 296 -0.77 -16.36 -8.32
CA THR A 296 -0.19 -17.06 -9.49
C THR A 296 1.02 -17.89 -9.14
N ASN A 297 1.85 -17.43 -8.20
CA ASN A 297 3.04 -18.13 -7.76
C ASN A 297 2.65 -19.47 -7.11
N SER A 298 3.12 -20.57 -7.68
CA SER A 298 2.80 -21.91 -7.22
C SER A 298 4.07 -22.63 -6.76
N ILE A 299 4.08 -23.09 -5.50
CA ILE A 299 5.13 -23.95 -4.94
C ILE A 299 4.49 -25.32 -4.69
N ASP A 300 5.08 -26.38 -5.24
CA ASP A 300 4.58 -27.76 -5.11
C ASP A 300 3.09 -27.93 -5.50
N GLY A 301 2.64 -27.17 -6.48
CA GLY A 301 1.26 -27.20 -7.00
C GLY A 301 0.23 -26.46 -6.13
N GLN A 302 0.67 -25.70 -5.13
CA GLN A 302 -0.19 -24.85 -4.29
C GLN A 302 0.15 -23.38 -4.52
N ALA A 303 -0.88 -22.54 -4.67
CA ALA A 303 -0.70 -21.10 -4.72
C ALA A 303 -0.05 -20.60 -3.42
N TYR A 304 0.89 -19.66 -3.52
CA TYR A 304 1.64 -19.16 -2.37
C TYR A 304 0.72 -18.59 -1.29
N ILE A 305 -0.28 -17.80 -1.69
CA ILE A 305 -1.28 -17.26 -0.75
C ILE A 305 -2.06 -18.35 -0.02
N HIS A 306 -2.40 -19.45 -0.70
CA HIS A 306 -3.11 -20.56 -0.10
C HIS A 306 -2.26 -21.28 0.95
N ALA A 307 -0.96 -21.45 0.68
CA ALA A 307 -0.02 -22.00 1.65
C ALA A 307 0.12 -21.09 2.88
N VAL A 308 0.23 -19.77 2.68
CA VAL A 308 0.26 -18.78 3.76
C VAL A 308 -1.00 -18.84 4.61
N LYS A 309 -2.19 -18.82 4.00
CA LYS A 309 -3.47 -18.92 4.71
C LYS A 309 -3.55 -20.22 5.52
N SER A 310 -3.15 -21.34 4.92
CA SER A 310 -3.12 -22.64 5.58
C SER A 310 -2.19 -22.67 6.80
N LEU A 311 -1.03 -22.01 6.74
CA LEU A 311 -0.14 -21.91 7.89
C LEU A 311 -0.77 -21.12 9.04
N LEU A 312 -1.45 -20.01 8.72
CA LEU A 312 -2.16 -19.20 9.70
C LEU A 312 -3.31 -19.96 10.37
N ASP A 313 -4.16 -20.61 9.57
CA ASP A 313 -5.32 -21.36 10.07
C ASP A 313 -4.88 -22.50 10.99
N ASN A 314 -3.81 -23.23 10.63
CA ASN A 314 -3.27 -24.32 11.43
C ASN A 314 -2.57 -23.84 12.73
N ASN A 315 -2.21 -22.57 12.80
CA ASN A 315 -1.55 -21.98 13.96
C ASN A 315 -2.55 -21.36 14.96
N THR A 316 -3.81 -21.21 14.57
CA THR A 316 -4.86 -20.83 15.53
C THR A 316 -5.21 -22.03 16.42
N PRO A 317 -5.21 -21.89 17.77
CA PRO A 317 -5.77 -22.93 18.62
C PRO A 317 -7.20 -23.14 18.17
N ALA A 318 -7.56 -24.36 17.77
CA ALA A 318 -8.89 -24.70 17.32
C ALA A 318 -9.92 -24.09 18.28
N SER A 319 -10.56 -23.01 17.86
CA SER A 319 -11.64 -22.41 18.63
C SER A 319 -12.65 -23.52 18.80
N SER A 320 -12.86 -23.92 20.05
CA SER A 320 -13.67 -25.06 20.41
C SER A 320 -15.07 -24.83 19.86
N SER A 321 -15.36 -25.42 18.70
CA SER A 321 -16.70 -25.58 18.17
C SER A 321 -17.41 -26.57 19.11
N THR A 322 -17.86 -26.03 20.24
CA THR A 322 -18.80 -26.74 21.09
C THR A 322 -20.10 -26.73 20.31
N GLY A 323 -20.29 -27.75 19.49
CA GLY A 323 -21.58 -28.07 18.89
C GLY A 323 -22.58 -28.26 20.02
N VAL A 324 -23.34 -27.21 20.32
CA VAL A 324 -24.48 -27.27 21.23
C VAL A 324 -25.53 -28.14 20.54
N THR A 325 -25.47 -29.43 20.83
CA THR A 325 -26.53 -30.38 20.49
C THR A 325 -27.71 -30.04 21.40
N THR A 326 -28.68 -29.32 20.85
CA THR A 326 -29.94 -28.99 21.53
C THR A 326 -30.81 -30.23 21.54
N THR A 327 -30.69 -31.04 22.58
CA THR A 327 -31.63 -32.14 22.85
C THR A 327 -32.83 -31.56 23.59
N LEU A 328 -33.97 -31.50 22.91
CA LEU A 328 -35.27 -31.17 23.47
C LEU A 328 -35.81 -32.37 24.28
N GLU A 329 -36.13 -32.17 25.55
CA GLU A 329 -37.08 -33.02 26.31
C GLU A 329 -37.89 -32.18 27.31
N PRO A 330 -39.09 -32.65 27.70
CA PRO A 330 -40.22 -31.78 28.04
C PRO A 330 -40.42 -31.55 29.53
N SER A 331 -41.15 -30.48 29.83
CA SER A 331 -41.63 -30.06 31.15
C SER A 331 -42.61 -31.04 31.82
N THR A 332 -42.51 -31.15 33.15
CA THR A 332 -43.65 -31.36 34.08
C THR A 332 -43.36 -30.77 35.47
N THR A 333 -44.14 -29.73 35.84
CA THR A 333 -44.94 -29.52 37.10
C THR A 333 -44.48 -30.19 38.43
N THR A 334 -44.52 -29.63 39.65
CA THR A 334 -45.54 -28.78 40.34
C THR A 334 -45.15 -28.46 41.82
N THR A 335 -45.58 -27.28 42.35
CA THR A 335 -46.04 -26.95 43.75
C THR A 335 -45.03 -26.97 44.93
N ALA A 336 -45.01 -26.12 45.98
CA ALA A 336 -45.95 -25.16 46.59
C ALA A 336 -45.25 -24.10 47.51
N GLU A 337 -45.99 -23.01 47.77
CA GLU A 337 -46.13 -22.10 48.95
C GLU A 337 -45.10 -22.08 50.10
N ASP A 338 -44.71 -20.87 50.56
CA ASP A 338 -45.38 -20.19 51.72
C ASP A 338 -44.96 -18.70 51.87
N VAL A 339 -45.84 -17.90 52.49
CA VAL A 339 -45.82 -16.43 52.73
C VAL A 339 -45.88 -16.18 54.26
N PRO A 340 -45.27 -15.10 54.82
CA PRO A 340 -46.04 -13.93 55.33
C PRO A 340 -45.29 -12.58 55.14
N THR A 341 -45.86 -11.47 54.64
CA THR A 341 -46.89 -10.49 55.13
C THR A 341 -46.43 -9.49 56.21
N GLU A 342 -46.83 -8.22 55.99
CA GLU A 342 -46.85 -6.99 56.83
C GLU A 342 -45.79 -5.90 56.50
N THR A 343 -46.06 -4.58 56.36
CA THR A 343 -47.26 -3.71 56.44
C THR A 343 -46.98 -2.33 55.78
N SER A 344 -48.05 -1.74 55.24
CA SER A 344 -48.35 -0.38 54.73
C SER A 344 -47.60 0.87 55.25
N SER A 345 -47.37 1.87 54.37
CA SER A 345 -47.89 3.26 54.51
C SER A 345 -47.68 4.13 53.25
N GLU A 346 -48.69 4.96 53.00
CA GLU A 346 -49.01 5.81 51.83
C GLU A 346 -48.60 7.28 52.07
N VAL A 347 -48.09 8.01 51.06
CA VAL A 347 -48.30 9.47 50.89
C VAL A 347 -48.28 9.86 49.41
N LYS A 348 -49.29 10.66 49.04
CA LYS A 348 -49.69 11.22 47.74
C LYS A 348 -49.07 12.61 47.52
N THR A 349 -48.71 13.00 46.30
CA THR A 349 -48.86 14.40 45.82
C THR A 349 -48.98 14.47 44.30
N GLU A 350 -50.02 15.18 43.85
CA GLU A 350 -50.42 15.47 42.46
C GLU A 350 -49.66 16.68 41.89
N THR A 351 -49.43 16.73 40.57
CA THR A 351 -49.88 17.88 39.74
C THR A 351 -49.86 17.57 38.23
N SER A 352 -50.87 18.10 37.54
CA SER A 352 -51.25 17.90 36.14
C SER A 352 -51.10 19.22 35.39
N PHE A 353 -50.64 19.24 34.12
CA PHE A 353 -51.03 20.26 33.14
C PHE A 353 -51.06 19.71 31.70
N VAL A 354 -52.01 20.27 30.93
CA VAL A 354 -52.65 19.85 29.66
C VAL A 354 -51.97 20.51 28.44
N PRO A 355 -52.09 19.97 27.20
CA PRO A 355 -51.52 20.58 25.99
C PRO A 355 -52.46 21.64 25.37
N THR A 356 -51.87 22.67 24.76
CA THR A 356 -52.58 23.75 24.05
C THR A 356 -52.34 23.67 22.55
N THR A 357 -53.43 23.52 21.80
CA THR A 357 -53.57 23.74 20.35
C THR A 357 -53.59 25.22 19.99
N THR A 358 -52.96 25.59 18.87
CA THR A 358 -53.28 26.82 18.12
C THR A 358 -53.43 26.52 16.64
N THR A 359 -54.54 27.04 16.09
CA THR A 359 -54.95 27.00 14.69
C THR A 359 -54.72 28.37 14.07
N SER A 360 -54.18 28.44 12.86
CA SER A 360 -54.46 29.56 11.94
C SER A 360 -54.21 29.15 10.48
N THR A 361 -55.25 29.34 9.69
CA THR A 361 -55.45 29.20 8.23
C THR A 361 -54.74 30.28 7.40
N PHE A 362 -54.34 29.98 6.15
CA PHE A 362 -54.93 30.52 4.89
C PHE A 362 -54.18 30.08 3.60
N SER A 363 -54.99 29.69 2.60
CA SER A 363 -54.89 29.76 1.12
C SER A 363 -53.88 28.99 0.26
N ASP A 364 -54.46 28.00 -0.45
CA ASP A 364 -54.50 27.78 -1.92
C ASP A 364 -53.37 28.32 -2.82
N GLU A 365 -52.75 27.41 -3.59
CA GLU A 365 -52.94 27.39 -5.04
C GLU A 365 -52.67 26.00 -5.66
N GLN A 366 -53.46 25.70 -6.70
CA GLN A 366 -53.40 24.57 -7.64
C GLN A 366 -51.98 24.46 -8.27
N THR A 367 -51.52 23.33 -8.83
CA THR A 367 -51.93 22.87 -10.18
C THR A 367 -51.34 21.47 -10.49
N THR A 368 -52.22 20.59 -10.95
CA THR A 368 -52.08 19.48 -11.93
C THR A 368 -50.83 18.59 -12.01
N LEU A 369 -51.09 17.31 -11.76
CA LEU A 369 -50.43 16.13 -12.31
C LEU A 369 -50.39 16.16 -13.85
N ILE A 370 -49.25 15.81 -14.45
CA ILE A 370 -49.19 15.30 -15.82
C ILE A 370 -48.38 14.00 -15.80
N THR A 371 -49.11 12.90 -15.89
CA THR A 371 -48.62 11.56 -16.25
C THR A 371 -48.42 11.53 -17.76
N SER A 372 -47.23 11.13 -18.25
CA SER A 372 -47.04 10.82 -19.67
C SER A 372 -46.23 9.53 -19.83
N SER A 373 -46.96 8.48 -20.13
CA SER A 373 -46.50 7.25 -20.77
C SER A 373 -46.45 7.41 -22.30
N PHE A 374 -45.74 6.48 -22.97
CA PHE A 374 -45.72 6.05 -24.40
C PHE A 374 -44.33 6.14 -25.04
N VAL A 375 -43.62 5.02 -25.25
CA VAL A 375 -43.65 3.99 -26.33
C VAL A 375 -42.57 4.24 -27.41
N ALA A 376 -41.89 3.14 -27.75
CA ALA A 376 -40.77 2.98 -28.69
C ALA A 376 -41.08 3.33 -30.16
N PRO A 377 -40.03 3.30 -31.02
CA PRO A 377 -40.18 2.78 -32.36
C PRO A 377 -39.21 1.62 -32.68
N VAL A 378 -39.76 0.62 -33.36
CA VAL A 378 -39.09 -0.44 -34.12
C VAL A 378 -39.16 -0.04 -35.60
N THR A 379 -38.07 -0.24 -36.35
CA THR A 379 -37.97 -0.75 -37.76
C THR A 379 -36.47 -0.75 -38.16
N THR A 380 -35.80 -1.90 -38.34
CA THR A 380 -35.52 -2.63 -39.62
C THR A 380 -34.97 -1.73 -40.75
N THR A 381 -33.87 -2.01 -41.47
CA THR A 381 -33.51 -3.26 -42.19
C THR A 381 -32.11 -3.13 -42.87
N THR A 382 -31.34 -4.24 -42.92
CA THR A 382 -30.42 -4.76 -44.01
C THR A 382 -29.26 -3.87 -44.53
N SER A 383 -28.04 -4.34 -44.85
CA SER A 383 -27.55 -5.62 -45.38
C SER A 383 -26.07 -5.88 -45.04
N ALA A 384 -25.71 -7.17 -44.96
CA ALA A 384 -24.36 -7.71 -45.05
C ALA A 384 -23.83 -7.72 -46.50
N VAL A 385 -22.50 -7.70 -46.71
CA VAL A 385 -21.76 -8.56 -47.68
C VAL A 385 -20.30 -8.75 -47.21
N GLU A 386 -19.83 -9.99 -47.39
CA GLU A 386 -18.54 -10.60 -47.12
C GLU A 386 -17.31 -10.05 -47.90
N ARG A 387 -16.14 -10.19 -47.26
CA ARG A 387 -14.89 -10.87 -47.69
C ARG A 387 -14.45 -10.76 -49.17
N VAL A 388 -13.16 -10.45 -49.39
CA VAL A 388 -12.17 -11.34 -50.07
C VAL A 388 -10.77 -10.67 -50.12
N THR A 389 -9.79 -11.49 -49.77
CA THR A 389 -8.34 -11.41 -49.94
C THR A 389 -7.89 -11.32 -51.41
N THR A 390 -6.75 -10.67 -51.70
CA THR A 390 -5.65 -11.35 -52.45
C THR A 390 -4.35 -10.55 -52.48
N GLU A 391 -3.31 -11.30 -52.12
CA GLU A 391 -1.88 -11.25 -52.42
C GLU A 391 -1.48 -10.92 -53.88
N ASN A 392 -0.28 -10.31 -53.96
CA ASN A 392 0.87 -10.66 -54.82
C ASN A 392 1.14 -9.99 -56.19
N LYS A 393 2.41 -9.53 -56.24
CA LYS A 393 3.45 -9.68 -57.28
C LYS A 393 3.79 -8.52 -58.22
N ASN A 394 5.05 -8.10 -58.04
CA ASN A 394 5.99 -7.48 -58.97
C ASN A 394 5.86 -7.91 -60.44
N VAL A 395 6.24 -7.02 -61.36
CA VAL A 395 7.31 -7.22 -62.38
C VAL A 395 7.46 -5.97 -63.28
N ASP A 396 8.69 -5.46 -63.28
CA ASP A 396 9.52 -4.81 -64.32
C ASP A 396 9.14 -3.55 -65.15
N ASP A 397 10.14 -2.65 -65.14
CA ASP A 397 10.57 -1.46 -65.92
C ASP A 397 10.56 -1.66 -67.48
N PRO A 398 10.83 -0.68 -68.41
CA PRO A 398 11.61 0.55 -68.21
C PRO A 398 11.31 1.85 -68.99
N THR A 399 12.03 2.91 -68.56
CA THR A 399 12.65 4.06 -69.31
C THR A 399 12.26 5.53 -68.98
N ALA A 400 13.11 6.16 -68.15
CA ALA A 400 13.93 7.38 -68.35
C ALA A 400 13.31 8.80 -68.53
N ARG A 401 13.53 9.71 -67.55
CA ARG A 401 14.60 10.76 -67.56
C ARG A 401 14.57 11.75 -66.35
N THR A 402 15.75 11.87 -65.71
CA THR A 402 16.43 13.06 -65.09
C THR A 402 15.80 13.87 -63.94
N HIS A 403 16.35 13.81 -62.71
CA HIS A 403 17.43 14.69 -62.18
C HIS A 403 17.79 14.45 -60.68
N SER A 404 19.09 14.14 -60.46
CA SER A 404 20.05 14.25 -59.32
C SER A 404 19.70 14.53 -57.83
N HIS A 405 20.34 13.70 -56.97
CA HIS A 405 21.13 13.96 -55.72
C HIS A 405 20.36 14.46 -54.46
N ASP A 406 20.57 13.98 -53.23
CA ASP A 406 21.66 13.22 -52.58
C ASP A 406 21.13 12.29 -51.46
N GLU A 407 22.02 11.38 -51.05
CA GLU A 407 21.82 10.09 -50.38
C GLU A 407 22.14 10.14 -48.87
N TYR A 408 21.37 9.43 -48.03
CA TYR A 408 21.89 8.77 -46.82
C TYR A 408 21.10 7.49 -46.55
N VAL A 409 21.77 6.36 -46.72
CA VAL A 409 21.25 4.99 -46.55
C VAL A 409 21.51 4.52 -45.13
N ALA A 410 20.49 3.95 -44.49
CA ALA A 410 20.62 3.16 -43.29
C ALA A 410 20.94 1.70 -43.66
N THR A 411 22.01 1.14 -43.09
CA THR A 411 22.33 -0.29 -43.12
C THR A 411 22.21 -0.87 -41.72
N SER A 412 21.36 -1.89 -41.58
CA SER A 412 21.29 -2.78 -40.42
C SER A 412 22.44 -3.78 -40.47
N ASP A 413 23.13 -3.96 -39.34
CA ASP A 413 24.01 -5.11 -39.12
C ASP A 413 23.65 -5.83 -37.82
N THR A 414 23.40 -7.12 -37.97
CA THR A 414 23.23 -8.14 -36.93
C THR A 414 24.55 -8.45 -36.24
N ILE A 415 24.60 -8.34 -34.90
CA ILE A 415 25.77 -8.71 -34.09
C ILE A 415 25.58 -10.12 -33.51
N THR A 416 26.57 -10.97 -33.80
CA THR A 416 26.76 -12.31 -33.22
C THR A 416 27.56 -12.18 -31.93
N ILE A 417 27.06 -12.75 -30.83
CA ILE A 417 27.72 -12.73 -29.51
C ILE A 417 28.81 -13.80 -29.46
N VAL A 418 30.05 -13.39 -29.17
CA VAL A 418 31.16 -14.29 -28.84
C VAL A 418 31.45 -14.15 -27.35
N ALA A 419 31.35 -15.25 -26.61
CA ALA A 419 31.70 -15.33 -25.20
C ALA A 419 33.22 -15.29 -25.00
N ALA A 420 33.70 -14.40 -24.13
CA ALA A 420 35.09 -14.39 -23.67
C ALA A 420 35.13 -14.76 -22.17
N VAL A 421 35.71 -15.92 -21.90
CA VAL A 421 36.13 -16.39 -20.59
C VAL A 421 37.39 -15.61 -20.18
N SER A 422 37.40 -15.03 -18.98
CA SER A 422 38.63 -14.51 -18.37
C SER A 422 38.78 -14.99 -16.93
N THR A 423 39.91 -15.64 -16.71
CA THR A 423 40.38 -16.32 -15.50
C THR A 423 40.92 -15.35 -14.45
N SER A 424 40.57 -15.60 -13.19
CA SER A 424 41.08 -14.93 -11.98
C SER A 424 42.54 -15.28 -11.68
N PRO A 425 43.35 -14.37 -11.10
CA PRO A 425 44.52 -14.75 -10.32
C PRO A 425 44.30 -14.55 -8.82
N ALA A 426 44.63 -15.59 -8.06
CA ALA A 426 44.80 -15.59 -6.61
C ALA A 426 46.21 -15.10 -6.23
N VAL A 427 46.33 -14.22 -5.22
CA VAL A 427 47.57 -13.93 -4.47
C VAL A 427 47.16 -13.52 -3.04
N VAL A 428 47.22 -14.42 -2.05
CA VAL A 428 48.26 -14.64 -1.03
C VAL A 428 48.33 -13.54 0.06
N GLU A 429 48.00 -13.97 1.28
CA GLU A 429 48.14 -13.26 2.56
C GLU A 429 49.60 -12.88 2.86
N THR A 430 49.79 -11.69 3.43
CA THR A 430 50.96 -11.37 4.25
C THR A 430 50.54 -10.63 5.53
N ILE A 431 50.82 -11.29 6.66
CA ILE A 431 50.75 -10.75 8.02
C ILE A 431 51.93 -9.79 8.21
N SER A 432 51.68 -8.59 8.76
CA SER A 432 52.74 -7.75 9.32
C SER A 432 52.25 -7.01 10.57
N THR A 433 52.85 -7.38 11.70
CA THR A 433 52.68 -6.85 13.05
C THR A 433 53.57 -5.63 13.28
N ILE A 434 53.06 -4.53 13.85
CA ILE A 434 53.85 -3.42 14.42
C ILE A 434 53.13 -2.87 15.69
N PRO A 435 53.87 -2.37 16.72
CA PRO A 435 53.51 -2.58 18.12
C PRO A 435 52.80 -1.42 18.80
N THR A 436 52.22 -1.76 19.94
CA THR A 436 51.68 -0.92 21.01
C THR A 436 52.69 0.09 21.56
N THR A 437 52.28 1.36 21.66
CA THR A 437 52.72 2.28 22.72
C THR A 437 51.52 3.00 23.32
N VAL A 438 51.43 2.92 24.64
CA VAL A 438 50.43 3.54 25.50
C VAL A 438 50.82 5.01 25.74
N SER A 439 49.87 5.92 25.63
CA SER A 439 49.91 7.23 26.29
C SER A 439 48.51 7.65 26.70
N VAL A 440 48.32 7.75 28.01
CA VAL A 440 47.11 8.23 28.68
C VAL A 440 47.20 9.76 28.80
N ALA A 441 46.16 10.47 28.39
CA ALA A 441 45.90 11.83 28.85
C ALA A 441 44.39 12.08 28.94
N THR A 442 43.89 12.05 30.17
CA THR A 442 42.59 12.57 30.62
C THR A 442 42.54 14.10 30.53
N SER A 443 41.43 14.67 30.04
CA SER A 443 40.93 15.98 30.46
C SER A 443 39.45 16.16 30.07
N MET A 444 38.74 16.94 30.90
CA MET A 444 37.30 16.97 31.13
C MET A 444 36.46 17.79 30.13
N LEU A 445 35.14 17.59 30.23
CA LEU A 445 34.02 18.29 29.59
C LEU A 445 34.13 19.83 29.54
N ALA A 446 33.56 20.42 28.48
CA ALA A 446 32.70 21.60 28.59
C ALA A 446 31.72 21.68 27.40
N THR A 447 30.45 21.85 27.74
CA THR A 447 29.27 22.04 26.87
C THR A 447 29.21 23.48 26.36
N THR A 448 28.98 23.72 25.07
CA THR A 448 28.29 24.93 24.57
C THR A 448 27.64 24.67 23.21
N MET A 449 26.32 24.86 23.12
CA MET A 449 25.58 25.01 21.87
C MET A 449 25.94 26.35 21.20
N ALA A 450 26.09 26.36 19.88
CA ALA A 450 26.13 27.60 19.10
C ALA A 450 25.55 27.39 17.70
N THR A 451 24.40 28.03 17.48
CA THR A 451 23.75 28.31 16.20
C THR A 451 24.66 29.18 15.34
N VAL A 452 24.91 28.82 14.08
CA VAL A 452 25.67 29.66 13.13
C VAL A 452 24.76 30.09 11.98
N VAL A 453 24.40 31.37 12.01
CA VAL A 453 23.89 32.16 10.89
C VAL A 453 25.08 32.55 10.02
N ALA A 454 25.07 32.23 8.72
CA ALA A 454 26.12 32.62 7.79
C ALA A 454 25.80 33.95 7.09
N THR A 455 26.56 34.99 7.42
CA THR A 455 26.67 36.25 6.69
C THR A 455 27.65 36.14 5.51
N THR A 456 27.25 36.74 4.40
CA THR A 456 27.97 36.90 3.12
C THR A 456 29.31 37.64 3.24
N SER A 457 30.32 37.19 2.49
CA SER A 457 31.41 38.06 2.01
C SER A 457 31.83 37.68 0.59
N THR A 458 31.91 38.72 -0.24
CA THR A 458 32.22 38.69 -1.67
C THR A 458 33.72 38.65 -1.94
N ASN A 459 34.16 37.83 -2.89
CA ASN A 459 35.32 38.12 -3.73
C ASN A 459 35.09 37.54 -5.13
N ALA A 460 35.01 38.43 -6.12
CA ALA A 460 34.81 38.10 -7.52
C ALA A 460 36.15 38.02 -8.25
N VAL A 461 36.40 36.92 -8.95
CA VAL A 461 37.32 36.83 -10.10
C VAL A 461 36.55 36.10 -11.19
N ALA A 462 36.36 36.75 -12.34
CA ALA A 462 35.54 36.27 -13.44
C ALA A 462 36.35 35.40 -14.41
N ALA A 463 35.80 34.24 -14.80
CA ALA A 463 35.60 33.83 -16.20
C ALA A 463 35.14 32.35 -16.32
N ALA A 464 33.91 32.15 -16.79
CA ALA A 464 33.51 31.21 -17.86
C ALA A 464 32.04 30.79 -17.66
N THR A 465 31.27 30.89 -18.73
CA THR A 465 29.83 30.72 -18.83
C THR A 465 29.39 29.25 -18.79
N SER A 466 28.94 28.78 -17.64
CA SER A 466 27.62 28.15 -17.42
C SER A 466 27.25 28.48 -15.97
N THR A 467 26.17 29.23 -15.72
CA THR A 467 25.76 29.49 -14.34
C THR A 467 25.00 28.27 -13.85
N ASP A 468 25.77 27.26 -13.45
CA ASP A 468 25.28 26.13 -12.67
C ASP A 468 24.43 26.68 -11.51
N SER A 469 23.32 25.99 -11.20
CA SER A 469 22.51 26.33 -10.03
C SER A 469 23.37 26.22 -8.76
N ALA A 470 22.95 26.88 -7.67
CA ALA A 470 23.64 26.74 -6.39
C ALA A 470 23.68 25.26 -5.94
N ALA A 471 22.59 24.53 -6.18
CA ALA A 471 22.49 23.10 -5.91
C ALA A 471 23.46 22.29 -6.78
N HIS A 472 23.55 22.58 -8.08
CA HIS A 472 24.47 21.90 -8.99
C HIS A 472 25.94 22.11 -8.59
N THR A 473 26.28 23.31 -8.11
CA THR A 473 27.62 23.60 -7.56
C THR A 473 27.92 22.78 -6.31
N ILE A 474 26.93 22.62 -5.43
CA ILE A 474 27.05 21.81 -4.20
C ILE A 474 27.20 20.32 -4.55
N ALA A 475 26.41 19.81 -5.50
CA ALA A 475 26.50 18.44 -5.98
C ALA A 475 27.92 18.11 -6.51
N LYS A 476 28.48 18.98 -7.35
CA LYS A 476 29.87 18.87 -7.82
C LYS A 476 30.89 18.85 -6.68
N THR A 477 30.69 19.73 -5.69
CA THR A 477 31.57 19.80 -4.51
C THR A 477 31.53 18.51 -3.70
N LEU A 478 30.34 17.93 -3.48
CA LEU A 478 30.18 16.66 -2.77
C LEU A 478 30.82 15.50 -3.56
N ASN A 479 30.63 15.46 -4.87
CA ASN A 479 31.25 14.43 -5.71
C ASN A 479 32.77 14.47 -5.68
N ALA A 480 33.38 15.65 -5.69
CA ALA A 480 34.83 15.80 -5.51
C ALA A 480 35.31 15.27 -4.14
N GLN A 481 34.50 15.41 -3.08
CA GLN A 481 34.80 14.83 -1.77
C GLN A 481 34.70 13.30 -1.80
N TYR A 482 33.66 12.75 -2.42
CA TYR A 482 33.49 11.31 -2.55
C TYR A 482 34.65 10.67 -3.33
N GLU A 483 35.09 11.30 -4.44
CA GLU A 483 36.28 10.87 -5.18
C GLU A 483 37.56 10.89 -4.34
N ALA A 484 37.66 11.83 -3.40
CA ALA A 484 38.76 11.89 -2.43
C ALA A 484 38.62 10.90 -1.27
N GLY A 485 37.59 10.05 -1.26
CA GLY A 485 37.30 9.09 -0.19
C GLY A 485 36.72 9.74 1.08
N GLN A 486 36.19 10.96 0.96
CA GLN A 486 35.62 11.71 2.06
C GLN A 486 34.10 11.65 2.02
N TYR A 487 33.48 11.19 3.09
CA TYR A 487 32.03 11.19 3.22
C TYR A 487 31.55 12.58 3.71
N ASN A 488 31.10 13.41 2.77
CA ASN A 488 30.63 14.79 3.00
C ASN A 488 31.69 15.71 3.65
N GLY A 489 32.98 15.38 3.51
CA GLY A 489 34.08 16.14 4.10
C GLY A 489 34.16 16.08 5.63
N LYS A 490 33.58 15.05 6.26
CA LYS A 490 33.55 14.88 7.73
C LYS A 490 34.17 13.55 8.17
N ASP A 491 34.86 13.57 9.31
CA ASP A 491 35.43 12.37 9.95
C ASP A 491 34.40 11.59 10.79
N THR A 492 33.28 12.22 11.14
CA THR A 492 32.18 11.64 11.91
C THR A 492 30.86 11.96 11.24
N CYS A 493 29.86 11.11 11.42
CA CYS A 493 28.57 11.24 10.77
C CYS A 493 27.41 11.22 11.77
N THR A 494 26.28 11.80 11.38
CA THR A 494 25.03 11.71 12.14
C THR A 494 24.19 10.57 11.61
N ASP A 495 23.54 9.81 12.48
CA ASP A 495 22.69 8.67 12.09
C ASP A 495 21.68 9.09 11.00
N GLY A 496 21.60 8.31 9.93
CA GLY A 496 20.78 8.62 8.74
C GLY A 496 21.42 9.57 7.71
N GLU A 497 22.59 10.15 7.97
CA GLU A 497 23.31 10.95 6.97
C GLU A 497 23.72 10.08 5.77
N LEU A 498 23.59 10.61 4.56
CA LEU A 498 23.88 9.90 3.31
C LEU A 498 25.13 10.45 2.64
N ALA A 499 25.91 9.57 2.01
CA ALA A 499 27.11 9.90 1.26
C ALA A 499 27.42 8.82 0.22
N CYS A 500 28.43 9.04 -0.62
CA CYS A 500 28.95 8.02 -1.52
C CYS A 500 30.40 7.68 -1.18
N SER A 501 30.78 6.41 -1.34
CA SER A 501 32.19 6.03 -1.28
C SER A 501 32.92 6.41 -2.57
N SER A 502 34.26 6.41 -2.53
CA SER A 502 35.10 6.62 -3.72
C SER A 502 34.84 5.59 -4.82
N ASP A 503 34.40 4.39 -4.45
CA ASP A 503 34.11 3.30 -5.37
C ASP A 503 32.65 3.35 -5.89
N GLY A 504 31.90 4.41 -5.55
CA GLY A 504 30.53 4.62 -6.01
C GLY A 504 29.49 3.75 -5.29
N LEU A 505 29.80 3.24 -4.09
CA LEU A 505 28.84 2.59 -3.20
C LEU A 505 28.02 3.66 -2.47
N PHE A 506 26.76 3.35 -2.19
CA PHE A 506 25.93 4.18 -1.33
C PHE A 506 26.34 3.98 0.13
N ALA A 507 26.51 5.06 0.88
CA ALA A 507 26.86 4.99 2.29
C ALA A 507 25.83 5.72 3.13
N MET A 508 25.41 5.07 4.22
CA MET A 508 24.54 5.65 5.23
C MET A 508 25.22 5.57 6.58
N CYS A 509 25.15 6.65 7.35
CA CYS A 509 25.63 6.65 8.71
C CYS A 509 24.70 5.83 9.59
N ASN A 510 25.27 4.85 10.29
CA ASN A 510 24.57 4.00 11.25
C ASN A 510 25.36 3.98 12.57
N PHE A 511 24.76 4.46 13.65
CA PHE A 511 25.40 4.59 14.97
C PHE A 511 26.75 5.34 14.94
N GLY A 512 26.85 6.41 14.12
CA GLY A 512 28.05 7.24 13.99
C GLY A 512 29.16 6.64 13.13
N SER A 513 28.89 5.54 12.42
CA SER A 513 29.81 4.90 11.48
C SER A 513 29.20 4.79 10.09
N TRP A 514 29.99 5.05 9.05
CA TRP A 514 29.55 4.88 7.68
C TRP A 514 29.43 3.39 7.32
N VAL A 515 28.25 2.99 6.84
CA VAL A 515 28.00 1.65 6.31
C VAL A 515 27.73 1.77 4.82
N SER A 516 28.60 1.17 4.00
CA SER A 516 28.49 1.19 2.54
C SER A 516 27.74 -0.04 2.03
N MET A 517 26.95 0.16 0.98
CA MET A 517 26.17 -0.88 0.30
C MET A 517 26.25 -0.70 -1.23
N PRO A 518 26.24 -1.80 -1.99
CA PRO A 518 26.31 -1.72 -3.44
C PRO A 518 25.05 -1.11 -4.04
N CYS A 519 25.25 -0.30 -5.08
CA CYS A 519 24.17 0.13 -5.94
C CYS A 519 23.73 -1.01 -6.87
N ALA A 520 22.49 -0.94 -7.37
CA ALA A 520 21.98 -1.89 -8.36
C ALA A 520 22.82 -1.86 -9.65
N ALA A 521 22.82 -2.95 -10.41
CA ALA A 521 23.57 -3.03 -11.67
C ALA A 521 23.18 -1.87 -12.63
N GLY A 522 24.19 -1.21 -13.21
CA GLY A 522 24.00 -0.04 -14.07
C GLY A 522 23.86 1.30 -13.34
N THR A 523 23.89 1.30 -12.01
CA THR A 523 23.83 2.52 -11.19
C THR A 523 25.10 2.69 -10.35
N THR A 524 25.37 3.92 -9.93
CA THR A 524 26.47 4.28 -9.03
C THR A 524 26.03 5.43 -8.14
N CYS A 525 26.58 5.52 -6.93
CA CYS A 525 26.28 6.61 -6.02
C CYS A 525 27.05 7.88 -6.45
N TYR A 526 26.32 8.99 -6.56
CA TYR A 526 26.87 10.34 -6.68
C TYR A 526 25.81 11.37 -6.20
N ALA A 527 26.26 12.58 -5.85
CA ALA A 527 25.38 13.70 -5.58
C ALA A 527 24.91 14.35 -6.90
N TYR A 528 23.64 14.70 -6.99
CA TYR A 528 23.06 15.41 -8.13
C TYR A 528 22.07 16.46 -7.65
N ASP A 529 21.74 17.44 -8.49
CA ASP A 529 20.64 18.37 -8.21
C ASP A 529 19.38 18.05 -8.99
N TYR A 530 18.25 18.25 -8.32
CA TYR A 530 16.91 18.18 -8.89
C TYR A 530 16.06 19.27 -8.23
N ASP A 531 15.40 20.10 -9.03
CA ASP A 531 14.59 21.23 -8.57
C ASP A 531 15.31 22.12 -7.52
N ASN A 532 16.57 22.47 -7.81
CA ASN A 532 17.44 23.28 -6.95
C ASN A 532 17.67 22.70 -5.53
N THR A 533 17.52 21.38 -5.38
CA THR A 533 17.84 20.60 -4.18
C THR A 533 18.94 19.59 -4.51
N VAL A 534 19.83 19.29 -3.56
CA VAL A 534 20.90 18.30 -3.74
C VAL A 534 20.51 16.98 -3.10
N LEU A 535 20.63 15.90 -3.85
CA LEU A 535 20.35 14.53 -3.43
C LEU A 535 21.60 13.68 -3.60
N THR A 536 21.80 12.71 -2.71
CA THR A 536 22.90 11.74 -2.78
C THR A 536 22.33 10.33 -2.68
N GLN A 537 22.37 9.57 -3.78
CA GLN A 537 21.83 8.21 -3.87
C GLN A 537 22.42 7.47 -5.09
N CYS A 538 22.09 6.18 -5.24
CA CYS A 538 22.37 5.45 -6.46
C CYS A 538 21.53 5.98 -7.63
N ASN A 539 22.19 6.32 -8.74
CA ASN A 539 21.54 6.75 -9.98
C ASN A 539 22.33 6.23 -11.20
N TYR A 540 21.77 6.34 -12.41
CA TYR A 540 22.35 5.79 -13.63
C TYR A 540 23.76 6.33 -13.89
N ILE A 541 24.71 5.42 -14.15
CA ILE A 541 26.12 5.76 -14.31
C ILE A 541 26.38 6.78 -15.44
N GLU A 542 25.54 6.76 -16.47
CA GLU A 542 25.64 7.65 -17.64
C GLU A 542 25.38 9.12 -17.30
N GLN A 543 24.62 9.38 -16.23
CA GLN A 543 24.27 10.73 -15.81
C GLN A 543 25.33 11.34 -14.88
N LYS A 544 26.16 10.52 -14.24
CA LYS A 544 27.17 10.98 -13.27
C LYS A 544 28.06 12.09 -13.81
N ALA A 545 28.49 11.98 -15.07
CA ALA A 545 29.39 12.95 -15.72
C ALA A 545 28.86 14.39 -15.74
N GLN A 546 27.54 14.60 -15.61
CA GLN A 546 26.93 15.92 -15.58
C GLN A 546 27.16 16.65 -14.23
N PHE A 547 27.49 15.90 -13.18
CA PHE A 547 27.59 16.39 -11.81
C PHE A 547 29.01 16.26 -11.23
N MET A 548 30.02 16.00 -12.07
CA MET A 548 31.42 15.93 -11.68
C MET A 548 32.14 17.28 -11.83
#